data_AF-A0A2P4PIM3-F1
#
_entry.id   AF-A0A2P4PIM3-F1
#
_cell.length_a   1.000
_cell.length_b   1.000
_cell.length_c   1.000
_cell.angle_alpha   90.00
_cell.angle_beta   90.00
_cell.angle_gamma   90.00
#
_symmetry.space_group_name_H-M   'P 1'
#
loop_
_entity.id
_entity.type
_entity.pdbx_description
1 polymer ?
#
loop_
_entity_poly.entity_id
_entity_poly.type
_entity_poly.pdbx_seq_one_letter_code
_entity_poly.pdbx_strand_id
1 'polypeptide(L)'
;MELSKMNSKENNRNLWKDVYYDEYQYHVTISTIGSTTESAEEIDDKIVYMEDLEKRKQVYGICGECNEPGTGQYWCQSCNAKRFKDNFKNWTSGNKDIDEFIQQSQLNAVHYKKYIEWI
;
A
#
# COMPACT_ATOMS: atom_id res chain seq x y z
N MET A 1 -26.16 27.67 -7.40
CA MET A 1 -25.71 27.86 -6.01
C MET A 1 -24.50 26.97 -5.82
N GLU A 2 -23.35 27.57 -5.53
CA GLU A 2 -22.04 26.96 -5.71
C GLU A 2 -21.84 25.66 -4.92
N LEU A 3 -21.25 24.66 -5.59
CA LEU A 3 -20.54 23.57 -4.91
C LEU A 3 -19.36 24.20 -4.19
N SER A 4 -19.52 24.41 -2.89
CA SER A 4 -18.47 24.91 -2.03
C SER A 4 -17.24 24.02 -2.19
N LYS A 5 -16.17 24.64 -2.67
CA LYS A 5 -14.81 24.07 -2.63
C LYS A 5 -14.52 23.70 -1.18
N MET A 6 -14.57 22.41 -0.85
CA MET A 6 -14.05 21.93 0.43
C MET A 6 -12.57 22.33 0.49
N ASN A 7 -12.26 23.15 1.49
CA ASN A 7 -10.94 23.69 1.74
C ASN A 7 -9.92 22.55 1.86
N SER A 8 -8.91 22.54 1.00
CA SER A 8 -7.81 21.56 0.96
C SER A 8 -6.78 21.71 2.09
N LYS A 9 -7.21 22.23 3.26
CA LYS A 9 -6.37 22.53 4.42
C LYS A 9 -6.99 22.10 5.76
N GLU A 10 -7.93 21.16 5.76
CA GLU A 10 -8.09 20.33 6.96
C GLU A 10 -6.87 19.43 7.06
N ASN A 11 -6.28 19.34 8.26
CA ASN A 11 -5.05 18.59 8.49
C ASN A 11 -5.22 17.13 8.06
N ASN A 12 -4.68 16.80 6.88
CA ASN A 12 -4.56 15.46 6.27
C ASN A 12 -3.64 14.54 7.10
N ARG A 13 -3.88 14.45 8.40
CA ARG A 13 -3.08 13.64 9.32
C ARG A 13 -3.51 12.19 9.15
N ASN A 14 -2.53 11.33 8.89
CA ASN A 14 -2.78 9.91 8.83
C ASN A 14 -3.38 9.40 10.15
N LEU A 15 -4.35 8.50 10.04
CA LEU A 15 -4.96 7.78 11.16
C LEU A 15 -4.42 6.35 11.21
N TRP A 16 -3.09 6.23 11.14
CA TRP A 16 -2.42 4.95 11.15
C TRP A 16 -2.64 4.20 12.47
N LYS A 17 -2.58 2.88 12.38
CA LYS A 17 -2.64 1.97 13.52
C LYS A 17 -1.29 1.28 13.68
N ASP A 18 -0.91 1.05 14.92
CA ASP A 18 0.29 0.27 15.25
C ASP A 18 -0.01 -1.20 14.99
N VAL A 19 0.83 -1.83 14.17
CA VAL A 19 0.68 -3.23 13.80
C VAL A 19 1.58 -4.07 14.70
N TYR A 20 0.98 -4.95 15.48
CA TYR A 20 1.68 -5.96 16.29
C TYR A 20 1.85 -7.24 15.46
N TYR A 21 3.09 -7.72 15.32
CA TYR A 21 3.47 -8.79 14.40
C TYR A 21 2.95 -10.18 14.81
N ASP A 22 2.60 -10.34 16.07
CA ASP A 22 1.93 -11.50 16.63
C ASP A 22 0.44 -11.55 16.27
N GLU A 23 -0.16 -10.42 15.92
CA GLU A 23 -1.58 -10.29 15.58
C GLU A 23 -1.85 -10.27 14.07
N TYR A 24 -1.11 -9.45 13.31
CA TYR A 24 -1.36 -9.26 11.88
C TYR A 24 -0.08 -9.23 11.04
N GLN A 25 -0.24 -9.53 9.75
CA GLN A 25 0.80 -9.23 8.77
C GLN A 25 1.08 -7.72 8.70
N TYR A 26 2.32 -7.34 8.35
CA TYR A 26 2.70 -5.93 8.18
C TYR A 26 2.13 -5.29 6.91
N HIS A 27 1.62 -6.09 5.98
CA HIS A 27 1.02 -5.63 4.74
C HIS A 27 0.00 -6.63 4.22
N VAL A 28 -0.82 -6.16 3.30
CA VAL A 28 -1.86 -6.96 2.67
C VAL A 28 -1.29 -8.11 1.83
N THR A 29 -2.07 -9.18 1.70
CA THR A 29 -1.88 -10.25 0.74
C THR A 29 -2.77 -9.98 -0.48
N ILE A 30 -2.19 -10.09 -1.67
CA ILE A 30 -2.95 -10.02 -2.94
C ILE A 30 -3.45 -11.43 -3.21
N SER A 31 -4.77 -11.61 -3.24
CA SER A 31 -5.38 -12.89 -3.60
C SER A 31 -4.97 -13.25 -5.03
N THR A 32 -4.00 -14.14 -5.16
CA THR A 32 -3.60 -14.70 -6.44
C THR A 32 -4.44 -15.95 -6.61
N ILE A 33 -5.25 -16.00 -7.67
CA ILE A 33 -6.14 -17.13 -7.98
C ILE A 33 -5.27 -18.40 -8.04
N GLY A 34 -5.26 -19.21 -6.96
CA GLY A 34 -4.50 -20.47 -6.88
C GLY A 34 -3.64 -20.73 -5.64
N SER A 35 -3.52 -19.84 -4.65
CA SER A 35 -2.83 -20.19 -3.38
C SER A 35 -3.70 -21.07 -2.47
N THR A 36 -3.93 -22.32 -2.87
CA THR A 36 -4.26 -23.41 -1.95
C THR A 36 -2.96 -24.06 -1.48
N THR A 37 -2.58 -23.84 -0.21
CA THR A 37 -1.82 -24.86 0.55
C THR A 37 -2.20 -24.78 2.04
N GLU A 38 -2.97 -25.79 2.47
CA GLU A 38 -2.75 -26.65 3.65
C GLU A 38 -2.14 -26.04 4.93
N SER A 39 -2.99 -25.47 5.79
CA SER A 39 -3.00 -25.66 7.26
C SER A 39 -4.11 -24.77 7.84
N ALA A 40 -5.35 -25.22 7.66
CA ALA A 40 -6.55 -24.39 7.56
C ALA A 40 -7.31 -24.16 8.88
N GLU A 41 -6.65 -24.02 10.04
CA GLU A 41 -7.39 -23.79 11.30
C GLU A 41 -6.90 -22.64 12.20
N GLU A 42 -5.76 -21.96 11.93
CA GLU A 42 -5.36 -20.77 12.73
C GLU A 42 -4.76 -19.59 11.92
N ILE A 43 -4.62 -19.71 10.60
CA ILE A 43 -3.90 -18.72 9.77
C ILE A 43 -4.80 -17.60 9.22
N ASP A 44 -6.10 -17.84 9.08
CA ASP A 44 -7.02 -16.95 8.34
C ASP A 44 -7.19 -15.57 9.01
N ASP A 45 -7.17 -15.52 10.34
CA ASP A 45 -7.40 -14.27 11.08
C ASP A 45 -6.24 -13.26 10.95
N LYS A 46 -4.99 -13.72 10.83
CA LYS A 46 -3.80 -12.85 10.75
C LYS A 46 -3.58 -12.29 9.34
N ILE A 47 -4.10 -12.96 8.32
CA ILE A 47 -3.97 -12.53 6.93
C ILE A 47 -4.92 -11.36 6.70
N VAL A 48 -4.40 -10.28 6.12
CA VAL A 48 -5.22 -9.15 5.66
C VAL A 48 -5.18 -9.13 4.15
N TYR A 49 -6.32 -9.33 3.51
CA TYR A 49 -6.39 -9.30 2.05
C TYR A 49 -6.50 -7.87 1.51
N MET A 50 -6.01 -7.64 0.30
CA MET A 50 -6.04 -6.32 -0.35
C MET A 50 -7.49 -5.85 -0.58
N GLU A 51 -8.39 -6.77 -0.92
CA GLU A 51 -9.81 -6.54 -1.16
C GLU A 51 -10.61 -6.27 0.13
N ASP A 52 -10.10 -6.65 1.31
CA ASP A 52 -10.79 -6.48 2.59
C ASP A 52 -10.55 -5.07 3.16
N LEU A 53 -11.33 -4.11 2.67
CA LEU A 53 -11.20 -2.70 3.03
C LEU A 53 -11.44 -2.44 4.53
N GLU A 54 -12.40 -3.14 5.14
CA GLU A 54 -12.74 -2.95 6.56
C GLU A 54 -11.63 -3.52 7.46
N LYS A 55 -11.11 -4.72 7.16
CA LYS A 55 -9.99 -5.29 7.91
C LYS A 55 -8.72 -4.46 7.73
N ARG A 56 -8.44 -3.97 6.51
CA ARG A 56 -7.33 -3.03 6.26
C ARG A 56 -7.45 -1.76 7.10
N LYS A 57 -8.66 -1.20 7.19
CA LYS A 57 -8.92 0.00 8.01
C LYS A 57 -8.72 -0.27 9.49
N GLN A 58 -9.15 -1.43 9.99
CA GLN A 58 -8.95 -1.84 11.37
C GLN A 58 -7.45 -2.03 11.69
N VAL A 59 -6.72 -2.71 10.81
CA VAL A 59 -5.33 -3.14 11.06
C VAL A 59 -4.32 -2.04 10.76
N TYR A 60 -4.42 -1.39 9.59
CA TYR A 60 -3.42 -0.41 9.14
C TYR A 60 -3.85 1.04 9.35
N GLY A 61 -5.15 1.29 9.55
CA GLY A 61 -5.70 2.62 9.66
C GLY A 61 -5.98 3.29 8.31
N ILE A 62 -6.23 4.59 8.34
CA ILE A 62 -6.62 5.40 7.16
C ILE A 62 -5.49 6.34 6.75
N CYS A 63 -5.20 6.37 5.46
CA CYS A 63 -4.29 7.34 4.86
C CYS A 63 -4.92 8.74 4.86
N GLY A 64 -4.22 9.72 5.41
CA GLY A 64 -4.72 11.10 5.47
C GLY A 64 -4.69 11.84 4.13
N GLU A 65 -4.00 11.31 3.12
CA GLU A 65 -3.89 11.96 1.81
C GLU A 65 -5.03 11.60 0.85
N CYS A 66 -5.45 10.33 0.86
CA CYS A 66 -6.46 9.81 -0.05
C CYS A 66 -7.71 9.29 0.66
N ASN A 67 -7.72 9.24 2.00
CA ASN A 67 -8.80 8.72 2.84
C ASN A 67 -9.14 7.23 2.63
N GLU A 68 -8.25 6.48 1.98
CA GLU A 68 -8.37 5.03 1.81
C GLU A 68 -7.62 4.26 2.92
N PRO A 69 -8.01 3.00 3.21
CA PRO A 69 -7.27 2.15 4.13
C PRO A 69 -5.81 1.94 3.70
N GLY A 70 -4.92 1.84 4.69
CA GLY A 70 -3.54 1.44 4.47
C GLY A 70 -3.45 0.07 3.79
N THR A 71 -2.33 -0.19 3.10
CA THR A 71 -1.99 -1.52 2.56
C THR A 71 -0.87 -2.18 3.36
N GLY A 72 -0.33 -1.47 4.35
CA GLY A 72 0.64 -1.98 5.30
C GLY A 72 0.95 -0.95 6.39
N GLN A 73 1.80 -1.33 7.33
CA GLN A 73 2.18 -0.48 8.45
C GLN A 73 2.73 0.86 7.93
N TYR A 74 2.02 1.95 8.26
CA TYR A 74 2.32 3.31 7.83
C TYR A 74 2.47 3.47 6.30
N TRP A 75 1.80 2.61 5.50
CA TRP A 75 1.96 2.57 4.05
C TRP A 75 0.62 2.61 3.32
N CYS A 76 0.53 3.48 2.31
CA CYS A 76 -0.57 3.52 1.34
C CYS A 76 -0.01 3.30 -0.06
N GLN A 77 -0.35 2.18 -0.68
CA GLN A 77 0.13 1.82 -2.02
C GLN A 77 -0.19 2.91 -3.05
N SER A 78 -1.41 3.44 -3.10
CA SER A 78 -1.81 4.43 -4.11
C SER A 78 -1.05 5.75 -4.00
N CYS A 79 -0.88 6.27 -2.78
CA CYS A 79 -0.10 7.50 -2.54
C CYS A 79 1.39 7.31 -2.84
N ASN A 80 1.98 6.18 -2.43
CA ASN A 80 3.39 5.92 -2.70
C ASN A 80 3.65 5.63 -4.19
N ALA A 81 2.77 4.89 -4.87
CA ALA A 81 2.83 4.71 -6.32
C ALA A 81 2.79 6.05 -7.07
N LYS A 82 1.96 7.00 -6.63
CA LYS A 82 1.93 8.36 -7.18
C LYS A 82 3.28 9.07 -7.00
N ARG A 83 3.86 9.04 -5.81
CA ARG A 83 5.19 9.62 -5.53
C ARG A 83 6.29 9.02 -6.40
N PHE A 84 6.30 7.69 -6.54
CA PHE A 84 7.25 7.02 -7.41
C PHE A 84 7.09 7.48 -8.86
N LYS A 85 5.86 7.50 -9.37
CA LYS A 85 5.56 7.95 -10.73
C LYS A 85 6.04 9.38 -10.99
N ASP A 86 5.88 10.28 -10.02
CA ASP A 86 6.38 11.65 -10.10
C ASP A 86 7.92 11.73 -10.17
N ASN A 87 8.61 10.71 -9.65
CA ASN A 87 10.08 10.61 -9.60
C ASN A 87 10.70 9.83 -10.78
N PHE A 88 9.93 9.09 -11.58
CA PHE A 88 10.47 8.28 -12.70
C PHE A 88 11.23 9.08 -13.75
N LYS A 89 10.92 10.36 -13.90
CA LYS A 89 11.64 11.25 -14.81
C LYS A 89 13.02 11.70 -14.29
N ASN A 90 13.32 11.46 -13.01
CA ASN A 90 14.52 11.97 -12.36
C ASN A 90 15.69 10.98 -12.41
N TRP A 91 15.47 9.74 -12.83
CA TRP A 91 16.50 8.73 -12.95
C TRP A 91 16.19 7.76 -14.09
N THR A 92 17.23 7.17 -14.67
CA THR A 92 17.17 6.06 -15.62
C THR A 92 18.45 5.27 -15.48
N SER A 93 18.38 3.95 -15.56
CA SER A 93 19.56 3.07 -15.63
C SER A 93 20.25 3.13 -17.01
N GLY A 94 19.62 3.78 -18.00
CA GLY A 94 20.01 3.70 -19.41
C GLY A 94 19.52 2.42 -20.10
N ASN A 95 18.88 1.51 -19.37
CA ASN A 95 18.26 0.30 -19.91
C ASN A 95 16.75 0.34 -19.65
N LYS A 96 15.98 0.43 -20.74
CA LYS A 96 14.52 0.58 -20.69
C LYS A 96 13.83 -0.62 -20.01
N ASP A 97 14.29 -1.84 -20.23
CA ASP A 97 13.67 -3.03 -19.66
C ASP A 97 13.89 -3.09 -18.13
N ILE A 98 15.08 -2.69 -17.67
CA ILE A 98 15.40 -2.58 -16.24
C ILE A 98 14.57 -1.47 -15.60
N ASP A 99 14.47 -0.31 -16.24
CA ASP A 99 13.68 0.82 -15.75
C ASP A 99 12.20 0.43 -15.63
N GLU A 100 11.62 -0.19 -16.67
CA GLU A 100 10.23 -0.66 -16.65
C GLU A 100 9.99 -1.67 -15.52
N PHE A 101 10.92 -2.61 -15.30
CA PHE A 101 10.82 -3.58 -14.22
C PHE A 101 10.83 -2.92 -12.83
N ILE A 102 11.76 -2.00 -12.59
CA ILE A 102 11.85 -1.28 -11.30
C ILE A 102 10.61 -0.41 -11.09
N GLN A 103 10.17 0.32 -12.12
CA GLN A 103 8.96 1.15 -12.06
C GLN A 103 7.71 0.30 -11.74
N GLN A 104 7.53 -0.85 -12.37
CA GLN A 104 6.44 -1.77 -12.06
C GLN A 104 6.52 -2.30 -10.63
N SER A 105 7.72 -2.62 -10.13
CA SER A 105 7.92 -3.00 -8.73
C SER A 105 7.49 -1.90 -7.76
N GLN A 106 7.87 -0.64 -8.04
CA GLN A 106 7.52 0.53 -7.24
C GLN A 106 6.02 0.87 -7.24
N LEU A 107 5.35 0.76 -8.40
CA LEU A 107 3.91 1.03 -8.52
C LEU A 107 3.04 0.01 -7.78
N ASN A 108 3.49 -1.25 -7.69
CA ASN A 108 2.76 -2.34 -7.07
C ASN A 108 3.15 -2.58 -5.59
N ALA A 109 4.00 -1.72 -5.03
CA ALA A 109 4.54 -1.83 -3.69
C ALA A 109 3.45 -1.71 -2.61
N VAL A 110 3.11 -2.81 -1.96
CA VAL A 110 2.17 -2.81 -0.82
C VAL A 110 2.80 -2.37 0.50
N HIS A 111 4.14 -2.29 0.56
CA HIS A 111 4.91 -1.97 1.76
C HIS A 111 6.34 -1.49 1.40
N TYR A 112 7.02 -0.81 2.33
CA TYR A 112 8.35 -0.24 2.07
C TYR A 112 9.45 -1.29 1.79
N LYS A 113 9.21 -2.55 2.16
CA LYS A 113 10.11 -3.69 1.90
C LYS A 113 9.74 -4.49 0.65
N LYS A 114 8.72 -4.06 -0.11
CA LYS A 114 8.11 -4.83 -1.20
C LYS A 114 8.29 -4.16 -2.56
N TYR A 115 9.37 -3.42 -2.74
CA TYR A 115 9.75 -2.85 -4.02
C TYR A 115 11.26 -2.79 -4.20
N ILE A 116 11.70 -2.63 -5.44
CA ILE A 116 13.11 -2.51 -5.82
C ILE A 116 13.47 -1.03 -6.01
N GLU A 117 14.66 -0.66 -5.56
CA GLU A 117 15.23 0.68 -5.77
C GLU A 117 16.53 0.59 -6.56
N TRP A 118 16.78 1.66 -7.33
CA TRP A 118 18.06 1.89 -7.99
C TRP A 118 18.99 2.66 -7.03
N ILE A 119 20.25 2.21 -6.86
CA ILE A 119 21.29 2.83 -6.02
C ILE A 119 22.40 3.39 -6.90
#